data_AF-A0A7S0FU71-F1
#
_entry.id   AF-A0A7S0FU71-F1
#
_cell.length_a   1.000
_cell.length_b   1.000
_cell.length_c   1.000
_cell.angle_alpha   90.00
_cell.angle_beta   90.00
_cell.angle_gamma   90.00
#
_symmetry.space_group_name_H-M   'P 1'
#
loop_
_entity.id
_entity.type
_entity.pdbx_description
1 polymer ?
#
loop_
_entity_poly.entity_id
_entity_poly.type
_entity_poly.pdbx_seq_one_letter_code
_entity_poly.pdbx_strand_id
1 'polypeptide(L)'
;DRAETVTEGSQSRSSSTGSGPTTGRHQAVVVKVSWMRSAASVGRECTVLNYMETRRVTGVERCRGQVPYPFDNRRAMIAMEPVMNDSVASISEIDERLRPKAVRCIIRTLVQMLSAGVVTTDVQPLISKATGEVLFIDMTEAKIVFTDDDGDSEAMSFLDMALAQSFVSEMMGLIPIDSPDELIRVANSQLIEELQNIHESSGVDKMAHVQQQQRQMLELLREQVRSTFISQDFGDYIDGMF
;
A
#
# COMPACT_ATOMS: atom_id res chain seq x y z
N ASP A 1 2.87 16.53 -8.63
CA ASP A 1 1.86 16.35 -9.69
C ASP A 1 0.53 16.97 -9.27
N ARG A 2 -0.32 17.44 -10.20
CA ARG A 2 -1.66 17.96 -9.86
C ARG A 2 -2.69 16.97 -10.40
N ALA A 3 -3.24 16.14 -9.52
CA ALA A 3 -4.40 15.32 -9.85
C ALA A 3 -5.59 16.26 -10.10
N GLU A 4 -6.16 16.21 -11.31
CA GLU A 4 -7.45 16.85 -11.57
C GLU A 4 -8.54 15.83 -11.23
N THR A 5 -9.16 15.99 -10.06
CA THR A 5 -10.30 15.16 -9.66
C THR A 5 -11.53 15.60 -10.45
N VAL A 6 -11.84 14.89 -11.55
CA VAL A 6 -13.10 15.07 -12.26
C VAL A 6 -14.17 14.26 -11.53
N THR A 7 -14.96 14.92 -10.68
CA THR A 7 -16.17 14.34 -10.11
C THR A 7 -17.34 14.62 -11.05
N GLU A 8 -17.84 13.61 -11.76
CA GLU A 8 -19.08 13.76 -12.54
C GLU A 8 -20.27 13.94 -11.58
N GLY A 9 -20.76 15.17 -11.48
CA GLY A 9 -21.98 15.52 -10.75
C GLY A 9 -23.21 14.94 -11.45
N SER A 10 -23.71 13.81 -10.96
CA SER A 10 -25.00 13.26 -11.41
C SER A 10 -26.17 14.13 -10.93
N GLN A 11 -26.73 14.97 -11.80
CA GLN A 11 -28.01 15.63 -11.59
C GLN A 11 -29.16 14.67 -11.92
N SER A 12 -29.95 14.27 -10.93
CA SER A 12 -31.11 13.40 -11.09
C SER A 12 -32.42 14.20 -11.18
N ARG A 13 -33.05 14.18 -12.36
CA ARG A 13 -34.50 14.41 -12.51
C ARG A 13 -35.07 13.42 -13.51
N SER A 14 -35.95 12.55 -13.02
CA SER A 14 -37.29 12.23 -13.55
C SER A 14 -37.69 10.78 -13.29
N SER A 15 -38.95 10.65 -12.90
CA SER A 15 -39.69 9.45 -12.56
C SER A 15 -40.01 8.60 -13.79
N SER A 16 -39.65 7.32 -13.77
CA SER A 16 -40.36 6.30 -14.55
C SER A 16 -40.26 4.93 -13.89
N THR A 17 -41.44 4.32 -13.68
CA THR A 17 -41.65 2.94 -13.23
C THR A 17 -41.49 2.00 -14.41
N GLY A 18 -40.35 1.32 -14.49
CA GLY A 18 -40.07 0.29 -15.50
C GLY A 18 -39.00 -0.68 -14.97
N SER A 19 -39.24 -1.97 -15.18
CA SER A 19 -38.44 -3.12 -14.77
C SER A 19 -36.94 -2.82 -14.73
N GLY A 20 -36.40 -2.85 -13.51
CA GLY A 20 -35.18 -2.14 -13.13
C GLY A 20 -33.95 -2.57 -13.94
N PRO A 21 -33.31 -1.65 -14.69
CA PRO A 21 -31.93 -1.86 -15.10
C PRO A 21 -31.12 -2.03 -13.81
N THR A 22 -30.21 -3.01 -13.79
CA THR A 22 -29.19 -3.11 -12.74
C THR A 22 -28.55 -1.73 -12.63
N THR A 23 -28.93 -0.96 -11.61
CA THR A 23 -28.36 0.34 -11.31
C THR A 23 -26.94 0.07 -10.89
N GLY A 24 -26.05 -0.07 -11.87
CA GLY A 24 -24.63 -0.16 -11.66
C GLY A 24 -24.28 1.05 -10.82
N ARG A 25 -23.84 0.83 -9.58
CA ARG A 25 -23.33 1.91 -8.75
C ARG A 25 -22.22 2.56 -9.57
N HIS A 26 -22.45 3.79 -10.02
CA HIS A 26 -21.41 4.61 -10.62
C HIS A 26 -20.33 4.78 -9.56
N GLN A 27 -19.26 4.02 -9.69
CA GLN A 27 -18.13 4.10 -8.78
C GLN A 27 -17.26 5.27 -9.26
N ALA A 28 -17.02 6.23 -8.36
CA ALA A 28 -16.14 7.34 -8.66
C ALA A 28 -14.72 6.83 -8.93
N VAL A 29 -14.05 7.40 -9.93
CA VAL A 29 -12.67 7.08 -10.32
C VAL A 29 -11.81 8.35 -10.31
N VAL A 30 -10.54 8.20 -9.97
CA VAL A 30 -9.51 9.22 -10.19
C VAL A 30 -8.93 9.01 -11.58
N VAL A 31 -8.73 10.09 -12.33
CA VAL A 31 -8.03 10.04 -13.62
C VAL A 31 -6.70 10.77 -13.49
N LYS A 32 -5.60 10.03 -13.64
CA LYS A 32 -4.25 10.60 -13.64
C LYS A 32 -3.76 10.72 -15.07
N VAL A 33 -3.42 11.94 -15.48
CA VAL A 33 -2.88 12.23 -16.82
C VAL A 33 -1.39 12.54 -16.68
N SER A 34 -0.56 11.79 -17.39
CA SER A 34 0.89 11.99 -17.37
C SER A 34 1.28 13.32 -18.00
N TRP A 35 2.44 13.84 -17.63
CA TRP A 35 3.19 14.76 -18.50
C TRP A 35 3.86 13.94 -19.62
N MET A 36 4.32 14.60 -20.70
CA MET A 36 4.99 13.89 -21.81
C MET A 36 6.18 13.05 -21.31
N ARG A 37 7.01 13.62 -20.43
CA ARG A 37 8.19 12.94 -19.88
C ARG A 37 7.88 11.85 -18.86
N SER A 38 6.66 11.83 -18.29
CA SER A 38 6.26 10.87 -17.26
C SER A 38 5.32 9.78 -17.77
N ALA A 39 5.02 9.74 -19.08
CA ALA A 39 4.11 8.75 -19.65
C ALA A 39 4.52 7.30 -19.34
N ALA A 40 5.82 7.00 -19.41
CA ALA A 40 6.35 5.69 -19.04
C ALA A 40 6.18 5.39 -17.54
N SER A 41 6.37 6.38 -16.65
CA SER A 41 6.20 6.17 -15.20
C SER A 41 4.75 5.93 -14.83
N VAL A 42 3.84 6.74 -15.37
CA VAL A 42 2.39 6.57 -15.17
C VAL A 42 1.92 5.23 -15.76
N GLY A 43 2.49 4.78 -16.87
CA GLY A 43 2.21 3.44 -17.39
C GLY A 43 2.69 2.32 -16.48
N ARG A 44 3.91 2.43 -15.93
CA ARG A 44 4.44 1.46 -14.96
C ARG A 44 3.63 1.39 -13.68
N GLU A 45 3.14 2.53 -13.19
CA GLU A 45 2.26 2.60 -12.02
C GLU A 45 1.06 1.65 -12.17
N CYS A 46 0.35 1.70 -13.29
CA CYS A 46 -0.77 0.79 -13.54
C CYS A 46 -0.35 -0.69 -13.52
N THR A 47 0.82 -1.03 -14.08
CA THR A 47 1.37 -2.39 -14.03
C THR A 47 1.64 -2.86 -12.61
N VAL A 48 2.25 -2.01 -11.77
CA VAL A 48 2.55 -2.34 -10.36
C VAL A 48 1.26 -2.46 -9.55
N LEU A 49 0.28 -1.57 -9.76
CA LEU A 49 -1.03 -1.65 -9.10
C LEU A 49 -1.77 -2.94 -9.46
N ASN A 50 -1.78 -3.34 -10.74
CA ASN A 50 -2.38 -4.60 -11.17
C ASN A 50 -1.67 -5.80 -10.55
N TYR A 51 -0.34 -5.78 -10.49
CA TYR A 51 0.45 -6.82 -9.83
C TYR A 51 0.14 -6.93 -8.33
N MET A 52 0.01 -5.79 -7.64
CA MET A 52 -0.42 -5.76 -6.24
C MET A 52 -1.84 -6.30 -6.04
N GLU A 53 -2.76 -6.03 -6.97
CA GLU A 53 -4.13 -6.58 -6.93
C GLU A 53 -4.14 -8.09 -7.09
N THR A 54 -3.32 -8.68 -7.99
CA THR A 54 -3.22 -10.15 -8.11
C THR A 54 -2.62 -10.80 -6.86
N ARG A 55 -1.76 -10.08 -6.13
CA ARG A 55 -1.20 -10.46 -4.83
C ARG A 55 -2.08 -10.12 -3.63
N ARG A 56 -3.29 -9.59 -3.87
CA ARG A 56 -4.26 -9.21 -2.84
C ARG A 56 -3.75 -8.16 -1.84
N VAL A 57 -2.85 -7.29 -2.27
CA VAL A 57 -2.44 -6.13 -1.46
C VAL A 57 -3.63 -5.18 -1.32
N THR A 58 -3.88 -4.73 -0.10
CA THR A 58 -4.96 -3.81 0.26
C THR A 58 -4.40 -2.48 0.76
N GLY A 59 -5.24 -1.45 0.80
CA GLY A 59 -4.82 -0.10 1.21
C GLY A 59 -4.00 0.64 0.15
N VAL A 60 -3.99 0.19 -1.10
CA VAL A 60 -3.39 0.86 -2.26
C VAL A 60 -4.47 1.14 -3.30
N GLU A 61 -4.23 2.10 -4.20
CA GLU A 61 -5.07 2.30 -5.38
C GLU A 61 -5.10 1.05 -6.27
N ARG A 62 -6.13 0.92 -7.10
CA ARG A 62 -6.30 -0.11 -8.12
C ARG A 62 -6.38 0.56 -9.48
N CYS A 63 -5.59 0.08 -10.43
CA CYS A 63 -5.72 0.54 -11.81
C CYS A 63 -6.92 -0.13 -12.47
N ARG A 64 -7.79 0.65 -13.11
CA ARG A 64 -8.94 0.14 -13.89
C ARG A 64 -8.71 0.15 -15.39
N GLY A 65 -7.69 0.85 -15.84
CA GLY A 65 -7.29 0.87 -17.23
C GLY A 65 -6.33 2.00 -17.52
N GLN A 66 -5.64 1.85 -18.65
CA GLN A 66 -4.72 2.82 -19.20
C GLN A 66 -5.04 3.05 -20.68
N VAL A 67 -5.06 4.31 -21.11
CA VAL A 67 -5.23 4.70 -22.51
C VAL A 67 -4.30 5.87 -22.87
N PRO A 68 -3.96 6.08 -24.16
CA PRO A 68 -3.31 7.31 -24.59
C PRO A 68 -4.20 8.53 -24.32
N TYR A 69 -3.59 9.68 -24.00
CA TYR A 69 -4.35 10.93 -23.84
C TYR A 69 -4.89 11.40 -25.21
N PRO A 70 -6.19 11.74 -25.34
CA PRO A 70 -6.83 11.94 -26.65
C PRO A 70 -6.27 13.09 -27.48
N PHE A 71 -5.66 14.09 -26.84
CA PHE A 71 -5.10 15.26 -27.53
C PHE A 71 -3.57 15.19 -27.71
N ASP A 72 -2.89 14.22 -27.10
CA ASP A 72 -1.44 13.98 -27.27
C ASP A 72 -1.12 12.51 -26.94
N ASN A 73 -0.94 11.68 -27.97
CA ASN A 73 -0.70 10.25 -27.84
C ASN A 73 0.64 9.88 -27.18
N ARG A 74 1.53 10.86 -26.94
CA ARG A 74 2.78 10.66 -26.18
C ARG A 74 2.55 10.71 -24.68
N ARG A 75 1.36 11.10 -24.23
CA ARG A 75 0.94 11.12 -22.83
C ARG A 75 0.04 9.93 -22.53
N ALA A 76 0.09 9.45 -21.29
CA ALA A 76 -0.76 8.37 -20.80
C ALA A 76 -1.84 8.93 -19.87
N MET A 77 -2.98 8.25 -19.83
CA MET A 77 -4.05 8.49 -18.88
C MET A 77 -4.42 7.17 -18.23
N ILE A 78 -4.45 7.13 -16.89
CA ILE A 78 -4.86 5.96 -16.12
C ILE A 78 -6.07 6.31 -15.26
N ALA A 79 -7.00 5.36 -15.13
CA ALA A 79 -8.15 5.46 -14.24
C ALA A 79 -7.91 4.59 -13.01
N MET A 80 -8.16 5.12 -11.81
CA MET A 80 -7.83 4.49 -10.54
C MET A 80 -8.98 4.59 -9.52
N GLU A 81 -9.02 3.63 -8.59
CA GLU A 81 -9.96 3.60 -7.47
C GLU A 81 -9.34 2.95 -6.21
N PRO A 82 -9.89 3.13 -5.00
CA PRO A 82 -11.01 4.00 -4.64
C PRO A 82 -10.62 5.49 -4.60
N VAL A 83 -11.62 6.36 -4.77
CA VAL A 83 -11.47 7.81 -4.46
C VAL A 83 -11.67 7.99 -2.95
N MET A 84 -10.68 8.52 -2.26
CA MET A 84 -10.82 8.92 -0.85
C MET A 84 -11.16 10.41 -0.76
N ASN A 85 -12.32 10.73 -0.16
CA ASN A 85 -12.76 12.10 0.09
C ASN A 85 -12.48 12.50 1.55
N ASP A 86 -12.27 13.80 1.81
CA ASP A 86 -11.98 14.36 3.13
C ASP A 86 -10.85 13.62 3.88
N SER A 87 -9.70 13.54 3.22
CA SER A 87 -8.50 12.91 3.75
C SER A 87 -7.44 13.91 4.20
N VAL A 88 -6.53 13.44 5.04
CA VAL A 88 -5.29 14.12 5.47
C VAL A 88 -4.08 13.26 5.15
N ALA A 89 -2.89 13.86 5.18
CA ALA A 89 -1.63 13.14 4.95
C ALA A 89 -1.00 12.61 6.24
N SER A 90 -1.43 13.09 7.42
CA SER A 90 -0.85 12.70 8.71
C SER A 90 -1.88 12.10 9.68
N ILE A 91 -1.46 11.06 10.41
CA ILE A 91 -2.24 10.44 11.50
C ILE A 91 -2.55 11.45 12.61
N SER A 92 -1.68 12.44 12.82
CA SER A 92 -1.88 13.47 13.85
C SER A 92 -3.07 14.40 13.54
N GLU A 93 -3.50 14.47 12.28
CA GLU A 93 -4.59 15.34 11.81
C GLU A 93 -5.99 14.68 11.86
N ILE A 94 -6.09 13.40 12.24
CA ILE A 94 -7.37 12.72 12.46
C ILE A 94 -7.72 12.63 13.95
N ASP A 95 -8.99 12.32 14.25
CA ASP A 95 -9.47 12.06 15.61
C ASP A 95 -8.62 10.99 16.30
N GLU A 96 -8.21 11.24 17.55
CA GLU A 96 -7.34 10.38 18.33
C GLU A 96 -7.86 8.94 18.42
N ARG A 97 -9.18 8.75 18.47
CA ARG A 97 -9.83 7.44 18.54
C ARG A 97 -9.66 6.60 17.27
N LEU A 98 -9.38 7.25 16.13
CA LEU A 98 -9.19 6.62 14.83
C LEU A 98 -7.72 6.30 14.53
N ARG A 99 -6.77 6.92 15.26
CA ARG A 99 -5.32 6.73 15.05
C ARG A 99 -4.89 5.27 15.17
N PRO A 100 -5.34 4.47 16.17
CA PRO A 100 -5.00 3.06 16.22
C PRO A 100 -5.43 2.28 14.97
N LYS A 101 -6.59 2.61 14.38
CA LYS A 101 -7.04 1.98 13.14
C LYS A 101 -6.15 2.36 11.96
N ALA A 102 -5.78 3.64 11.83
CA ALA A 102 -4.88 4.09 10.78
C ALA A 102 -3.51 3.40 10.86
N VAL A 103 -2.94 3.29 12.07
CA VAL A 103 -1.68 2.56 12.32
C VAL A 103 -1.80 1.10 11.88
N ARG A 104 -2.89 0.41 12.24
CA ARG A 104 -3.11 -0.98 11.78
C ARG A 104 -3.19 -1.09 10.25
N CYS A 105 -3.85 -0.14 9.59
CA CYS A 105 -3.90 -0.10 8.12
C CYS A 105 -2.51 0.09 7.50
N ILE A 106 -1.69 1.00 8.05
CA ILE A 106 -0.32 1.25 7.56
C ILE A 106 0.53 -0.01 7.69
N ILE A 107 0.56 -0.64 8.87
CA ILE A 107 1.36 -1.85 9.11
C ILE A 107 0.89 -3.01 8.24
N ARG A 108 -0.43 -3.20 8.08
CA ARG A 108 -0.97 -4.22 7.19
C ARG A 108 -0.54 -4.00 5.75
N THR A 109 -0.68 -2.78 5.22
CA THR A 109 -0.28 -2.50 3.84
C THR A 109 1.24 -2.62 3.65
N LEU A 110 2.05 -2.17 4.61
CA LEU A 110 3.49 -2.38 4.63
C LEU A 110 3.84 -3.86 4.46
N VAL A 111 3.30 -4.71 5.34
CA VAL A 111 3.59 -6.15 5.32
C VAL A 111 3.09 -6.79 4.03
N GLN A 112 1.88 -6.44 3.56
CA GLN A 112 1.33 -6.96 2.31
C GLN A 112 2.16 -6.56 1.07
N MET A 113 2.61 -5.30 0.99
CA MET A 113 3.46 -4.83 -0.11
C MET A 113 4.82 -5.55 -0.11
N LEU A 114 5.46 -5.64 1.06
CA LEU A 114 6.69 -6.40 1.22
C LEU A 114 6.48 -7.86 0.79
N SER A 115 5.46 -8.55 1.29
CA SER A 115 5.17 -9.94 0.92
C SER A 115 4.88 -10.15 -0.57
N ALA A 116 4.30 -9.14 -1.23
CA ALA A 116 4.10 -9.14 -2.69
C ALA A 116 5.41 -8.84 -3.46
N GLY A 117 6.47 -8.44 -2.78
CA GLY A 117 7.73 -8.02 -3.37
C GLY A 117 7.66 -6.64 -4.00
N VAL A 118 6.88 -5.74 -3.41
CA VAL A 118 6.71 -4.37 -3.88
C VAL A 118 7.23 -3.39 -2.83
N VAL A 119 8.06 -2.46 -3.27
CA VAL A 119 8.60 -1.37 -2.46
C VAL A 119 8.45 -0.06 -3.21
N THR A 120 8.38 1.07 -2.51
CA THR A 120 8.38 2.41 -3.11
C THR A 120 9.29 3.33 -2.30
N THR A 121 9.84 4.35 -2.96
CA THR A 121 10.67 5.41 -2.36
C THR A 121 9.91 6.72 -2.17
N ASP A 122 8.62 6.72 -2.51
CA ASP A 122 7.73 7.87 -2.34
C ASP A 122 6.41 7.38 -1.75
N VAL A 123 6.36 7.31 -0.43
CA VAL A 123 5.15 6.91 0.31
C VAL A 123 4.22 8.11 0.50
N GLN A 124 3.06 8.08 -0.17
CA GLN A 124 2.04 9.13 -0.05
C GLN A 124 0.71 8.56 0.48
N PRO A 125 0.39 8.71 1.78
CA PRO A 125 -0.87 8.24 2.33
C PRO A 125 -1.99 9.29 2.20
N LEU A 126 -3.20 8.83 1.92
CA LEU A 126 -4.44 9.51 2.22
C LEU A 126 -5.12 8.81 3.40
N ILE A 127 -5.44 9.57 4.44
CA ILE A 127 -6.06 9.05 5.66
C ILE A 127 -7.43 9.68 5.83
N SER A 128 -8.48 8.86 5.81
CA SER A 128 -9.85 9.31 5.99
C SER A 128 -10.07 9.87 7.40
N LYS A 129 -10.47 11.14 7.52
CA LYS A 129 -10.80 11.75 8.81
C LYS A 129 -12.00 11.11 9.50
N ALA A 130 -12.91 10.54 8.72
CA ALA A 130 -14.14 9.95 9.23
C ALA A 130 -13.96 8.49 9.68
N THR A 131 -13.11 7.72 9.01
CA THR A 131 -13.01 6.27 9.20
C THR A 131 -11.65 5.79 9.69
N GLY A 132 -10.61 6.62 9.65
CA GLY A 132 -9.23 6.22 9.95
C GLY A 132 -8.65 5.21 8.95
N GLU A 133 -9.30 5.00 7.80
CA GLU A 133 -8.78 4.15 6.73
C GLU A 133 -7.66 4.86 5.98
N VAL A 134 -6.67 4.08 5.55
CA VAL A 134 -5.49 4.57 4.84
C VAL A 134 -5.50 4.02 3.42
N LEU A 135 -5.25 4.90 2.46
CA LEU A 135 -5.06 4.59 1.06
C LEU A 135 -3.73 5.21 0.62
N PHE A 136 -2.78 4.37 0.25
CA PHE A 136 -1.53 4.79 -0.36
C PHE A 136 -1.75 5.03 -1.85
N ILE A 137 -1.37 6.23 -2.28
CA ILE A 137 -1.53 6.70 -3.65
C ILE A 137 -0.15 6.90 -4.29
N ASP A 138 -0.15 7.17 -5.60
CA ASP A 138 1.03 7.54 -6.37
C ASP A 138 2.15 6.47 -6.36
N MET A 139 1.90 5.36 -7.06
CA MET A 139 2.86 4.25 -7.15
C MET A 139 3.83 4.41 -8.33
N THR A 140 4.16 5.66 -8.70
CA THR A 140 5.02 5.94 -9.85
C THR A 140 6.49 5.59 -9.63
N GLU A 141 6.93 5.57 -8.38
CA GLU A 141 8.28 5.14 -7.96
C GLU A 141 8.31 3.70 -7.43
N ALA A 142 7.16 3.04 -7.37
CA ALA A 142 7.07 1.67 -6.89
C ALA A 142 7.81 0.70 -7.83
N LYS A 143 8.47 -0.29 -7.24
CA LYS A 143 9.23 -1.34 -7.93
C LYS A 143 8.82 -2.70 -7.41
N ILE A 144 8.75 -3.66 -8.32
CA ILE A 144 8.66 -5.07 -7.99
C ILE A 144 10.10 -5.59 -7.86
N VAL A 145 10.49 -5.99 -6.67
CA VAL A 145 11.84 -6.45 -6.31
C VAL A 145 11.95 -7.97 -6.20
N PHE A 146 10.82 -8.69 -6.10
CA PHE A 146 10.79 -10.15 -6.23
C PHE A 146 9.75 -10.55 -7.26
N THR A 147 10.16 -11.38 -8.22
CA THR A 147 9.22 -12.08 -9.08
C THR A 147 9.40 -13.58 -8.90
N ASP A 148 8.30 -14.33 -8.97
CA ASP A 148 8.33 -15.79 -8.85
C ASP A 148 8.92 -16.46 -10.11
N ASP A 149 9.13 -15.69 -11.18
CA ASP A 149 9.48 -16.16 -12.52
C ASP A 149 10.99 -16.20 -12.79
N ASP A 150 11.80 -15.57 -11.94
CA ASP A 150 13.26 -15.64 -12.01
C ASP A 150 13.72 -16.97 -11.38
N GLY A 151 13.59 -18.05 -12.16
CA GLY A 151 13.95 -19.43 -11.76
C GLY A 151 15.41 -19.66 -11.36
N ASP A 152 16.22 -18.60 -11.33
CA ASP A 152 17.57 -18.61 -10.77
C ASP A 152 17.53 -17.98 -9.38
N SER A 153 17.80 -18.82 -8.39
CA SER A 153 17.83 -18.56 -6.94
C SER A 153 18.96 -17.58 -6.55
N GLU A 154 19.07 -16.43 -7.21
CA GLU A 154 19.98 -15.38 -6.76
C GLU A 154 19.39 -14.68 -5.54
N ALA A 155 20.20 -14.58 -4.50
CA ALA A 155 19.86 -13.83 -3.31
C ALA A 155 19.47 -12.40 -3.69
N MET A 156 18.56 -11.80 -2.92
CA MET A 156 18.15 -10.41 -3.10
C MET A 156 19.37 -9.51 -3.29
N SER A 157 19.36 -8.70 -4.36
CA SER A 157 20.48 -7.81 -4.62
C SER A 157 20.63 -6.79 -3.48
N PHE A 158 21.85 -6.32 -3.25
CA PHE A 158 22.11 -5.27 -2.26
C PHE A 158 21.23 -4.02 -2.49
N LEU A 159 20.95 -3.69 -3.75
CA LEU A 159 20.12 -2.54 -4.10
C LEU A 159 18.66 -2.76 -3.69
N ASP A 160 18.12 -3.96 -3.92
CA ASP A 160 16.74 -4.28 -3.54
C ASP A 160 16.57 -4.29 -2.01
N MET A 161 17.58 -4.78 -1.29
CA MET A 161 17.64 -4.72 0.17
C MET A 161 17.60 -3.29 0.68
N ALA A 162 18.40 -2.40 0.08
CA ALA A 162 18.43 -0.98 0.45
C ALA A 162 17.10 -0.28 0.15
N LEU A 163 16.45 -0.61 -0.97
CA LEU A 163 15.13 -0.07 -1.31
C LEU A 163 14.05 -0.55 -0.33
N ALA A 164 14.07 -1.84 0.04
CA ALA A 164 13.17 -2.38 1.05
C ALA A 164 13.37 -1.68 2.40
N GLN A 165 14.61 -1.49 2.85
CA GLN A 165 14.91 -0.76 4.09
C GLN A 165 14.42 0.69 4.05
N SER A 166 14.61 1.40 2.94
CA SER A 166 14.08 2.76 2.77
C SER A 166 12.57 2.78 2.90
N PHE A 167 11.89 1.86 2.19
CA PHE A 167 10.44 1.75 2.22
C PHE A 167 9.90 1.44 3.64
N VAL A 168 10.52 0.51 4.37
CA VAL A 168 10.17 0.25 5.77
C VAL A 168 10.35 1.51 6.61
N SER A 169 11.47 2.21 6.46
CA SER A 169 11.76 3.45 7.20
C SER A 169 10.69 4.51 6.97
N GLU A 170 10.30 4.73 5.71
CA GLU A 170 9.27 5.70 5.33
C GLU A 170 7.90 5.34 5.91
N MET A 171 7.48 4.08 5.77
CA MET A 171 6.20 3.60 6.29
C MET A 171 6.12 3.70 7.81
N MET A 172 7.20 3.35 8.51
CA MET A 172 7.27 3.49 9.96
C MET A 172 7.33 4.96 10.40
N GLY A 173 7.95 5.83 9.59
CA GLY A 173 7.98 7.27 9.80
C GLY A 173 6.61 7.94 9.75
N LEU A 174 5.59 7.29 9.19
CA LEU A 174 4.20 7.78 9.22
C LEU A 174 3.55 7.66 10.61
N ILE A 175 4.10 6.81 11.49
CA ILE A 175 3.58 6.59 12.84
C ILE A 175 4.28 7.62 13.75
N PRO A 176 3.54 8.59 14.33
CA PRO A 176 4.18 9.65 15.08
C PRO A 176 4.84 9.09 16.36
N ILE A 177 6.15 9.25 16.46
CA ILE A 177 6.98 8.71 17.57
C ILE A 177 6.67 9.41 18.90
N ASP A 178 6.28 10.68 18.84
CA ASP A 178 5.87 11.46 20.01
C ASP A 178 4.45 11.12 20.51
N SER A 179 3.80 10.12 19.90
CA SER A 179 2.48 9.66 20.32
C SER A 179 2.56 8.89 21.64
N PRO A 180 1.43 8.72 22.36
CA PRO A 180 1.37 7.81 23.50
C PRO A 180 1.90 6.42 23.11
N ASP A 181 2.56 5.75 24.05
CA ASP A 181 3.09 4.37 23.92
C ASP A 181 2.07 3.38 23.31
N GLU A 182 0.77 3.70 23.39
CA GLU A 182 -0.31 2.97 22.76
C GLU A 182 -0.15 2.78 21.25
N LEU A 183 0.21 3.80 20.46
CA LEU A 183 0.28 3.64 18.99
C LEU A 183 1.43 2.73 18.57
N ILE A 184 2.55 2.81 19.27
CA ILE A 184 3.69 1.91 19.07
C ILE A 184 3.29 0.47 19.40
N ARG A 185 2.61 0.26 20.54
CA ARG A 185 2.07 -1.05 20.92
C ARG A 185 1.09 -1.59 19.88
N VAL A 186 0.24 -0.75 19.31
CA VAL A 186 -0.69 -1.13 18.23
C VAL A 186 0.05 -1.53 16.97
N ALA A 187 1.06 -0.76 16.55
CA ALA A 187 1.88 -1.07 15.38
C ALA A 187 2.56 -2.43 15.52
N ASN A 188 3.21 -2.63 16.67
CA ASN A 188 3.90 -3.86 17.04
C ASN A 188 2.96 -5.07 17.10
N SER A 189 1.79 -4.92 17.73
CA SER A 189 0.80 -6.00 17.79
C SER A 189 0.27 -6.36 16.41
N GLN A 190 -0.03 -5.37 15.55
CA GLN A 190 -0.50 -5.63 14.20
C GLN A 190 0.59 -6.31 13.37
N LEU A 191 1.83 -5.89 13.53
CA LEU A 191 2.95 -6.48 12.81
C LEU A 191 3.06 -7.98 13.12
N ILE A 192 3.06 -8.35 14.40
CA ILE A 192 3.11 -9.75 14.82
C ILE A 192 1.95 -10.56 14.23
N GLU A 193 0.73 -10.00 14.26
CA GLU A 193 -0.45 -10.63 13.67
C GLU A 193 -0.27 -10.89 12.15
N GLU A 194 0.20 -9.90 11.39
CA GLU A 194 0.40 -10.06 9.95
C GLU A 194 1.53 -11.06 9.63
N LEU A 195 2.61 -11.08 10.43
CA LEU A 195 3.68 -12.07 10.31
C LEU A 195 3.17 -13.50 10.53
N GLN A 196 2.32 -13.70 11.54
CA GLN A 196 1.67 -14.99 11.81
C GLN A 196 0.75 -15.40 10.66
N ASN A 197 -0.06 -14.48 10.13
CA ASN A 197 -0.94 -14.74 8.99
C ASN A 197 -0.16 -15.18 7.74
N ILE A 198 1.02 -14.58 7.48
CA ILE A 198 1.89 -15.01 6.39
C ILE A 198 2.40 -16.44 6.63
N HIS A 199 2.84 -16.72 7.85
CA HIS A 199 3.35 -18.06 8.20
C HIS A 199 2.27 -19.14 7.99
N GLU A 200 1.05 -18.88 8.45
CA GLU A 200 -0.08 -19.82 8.33
C GLU A 200 -0.55 -19.99 6.87
N SER A 201 -0.56 -18.91 6.08
CA SER A 201 -0.99 -18.95 4.67
C SER A 201 0.04 -19.59 3.73
N SER A 202 1.31 -19.67 4.15
CA SER A 202 2.42 -20.19 3.33
C SER A 202 2.55 -21.73 3.34
N GLY A 203 1.47 -22.47 3.58
CA GLY A 203 1.44 -23.93 3.78
C GLY A 203 2.57 -24.74 3.10
N VAL A 204 3.20 -25.60 3.90
CA VAL A 204 4.41 -26.46 3.78
C VAL A 204 5.08 -26.72 2.39
N ASP A 205 4.42 -26.55 1.25
CA ASP A 205 4.85 -27.15 -0.01
C ASP A 205 4.97 -26.22 -1.23
N LYS A 206 4.91 -24.88 -1.06
CA LYS A 206 5.13 -23.95 -2.19
C LYS A 206 6.18 -22.89 -1.90
N MET A 207 7.28 -23.02 -2.65
CA MET A 207 8.37 -22.06 -2.85
C MET A 207 9.18 -21.70 -1.61
N ALA A 208 10.03 -22.63 -1.17
CA ALA A 208 11.05 -22.39 -0.14
C ALA A 208 11.89 -21.12 -0.40
N HIS A 209 12.10 -20.75 -1.66
CA HIS A 209 12.84 -19.55 -2.05
C HIS A 209 12.08 -18.24 -1.73
N VAL A 210 10.80 -18.15 -2.11
CA VAL A 210 9.95 -16.99 -1.80
C VAL A 210 9.80 -16.84 -0.28
N GLN A 211 9.67 -17.96 0.43
CA GLN A 211 9.66 -17.95 1.89
C GLN A 211 10.97 -17.45 2.48
N GLN A 212 12.12 -17.79 1.90
CA GLN A 212 13.42 -17.31 2.39
C GLN A 212 13.58 -15.80 2.18
N GLN A 213 13.22 -15.28 1.01
CA GLN A 213 13.27 -13.83 0.74
C GLN A 213 12.31 -13.06 1.63
N GLN A 214 11.07 -13.56 1.80
CA GLN A 214 10.13 -12.98 2.75
C GLN A 214 10.71 -12.99 4.16
N ARG A 215 11.29 -14.11 4.63
CA ARG A 215 11.94 -14.15 5.95
C ARG A 215 13.03 -13.11 6.11
N GLN A 216 13.91 -12.92 5.14
CA GLN A 216 14.99 -11.92 5.23
C GLN A 216 14.44 -10.51 5.42
N MET A 217 13.39 -10.16 4.69
CA MET A 217 12.75 -8.85 4.77
C MET A 217 11.93 -8.66 6.05
N LEU A 218 11.30 -9.73 6.55
CA LEU A 218 10.64 -9.69 7.84
C LEU A 218 11.65 -9.57 8.98
N GLU A 219 12.85 -10.16 8.83
CA GLU A 219 13.94 -10.01 9.78
C GLU A 219 14.50 -8.57 9.76
N LEU A 220 14.62 -7.94 8.58
CA LEU A 220 14.94 -6.51 8.50
C LEU A 220 13.93 -5.67 9.25
N LEU A 221 12.65 -5.95 9.03
CA LEU A 221 11.58 -5.19 9.64
C LEU A 221 11.56 -5.40 11.16
N ARG A 222 11.87 -6.62 11.63
CA ARG A 222 12.10 -6.92 13.05
C ARG A 222 13.26 -6.10 13.61
N GLU A 223 14.41 -6.07 12.94
CA GLU A 223 15.58 -5.31 13.39
C GLU A 223 15.33 -3.79 13.37
N GLN A 224 14.57 -3.31 12.39
CA GLN A 224 14.21 -1.90 12.28
C GLN A 224 13.22 -1.50 13.39
N VAL A 225 12.23 -2.33 13.68
CA VAL A 225 11.31 -2.14 14.80
C VAL A 225 12.07 -2.19 16.12
N ARG A 226 12.99 -3.14 16.27
CA ARG A 226 13.85 -3.26 17.45
C ARG A 226 14.66 -1.98 17.66
N SER A 227 15.39 -1.52 16.64
CA SER A 227 16.19 -0.30 16.74
C SER A 227 15.36 0.97 16.98
N THR A 228 14.13 1.03 16.46
CA THR A 228 13.26 2.21 16.59
C THR A 228 12.50 2.23 17.93
N PHE A 229 12.15 1.07 18.49
CA PHE A 229 11.18 0.96 19.57
C PHE A 229 11.67 0.23 20.83
N ILE A 230 12.98 -0.05 21.01
CA ILE A 230 13.47 -0.60 22.29
C ILE A 230 13.25 0.42 23.43
N SER A 231 12.11 0.26 24.09
CA SER A 231 12.03 -0.02 25.52
C SER A 231 12.26 -1.53 25.74
N GLN A 232 12.95 -1.91 26.83
CA GLN A 232 13.48 -3.26 27.08
C GLN A 232 12.44 -4.40 27.07
N ASP A 233 11.14 -4.12 27.24
CA ASP A 233 10.11 -5.14 27.41
C ASP A 233 9.69 -5.87 26.11
N PHE A 234 10.03 -5.35 24.93
CA PHE A 234 9.55 -5.94 23.66
C PHE A 234 10.47 -7.07 23.13
N GLY A 235 11.74 -7.09 23.54
CA GLY A 235 12.72 -8.10 23.10
C GLY A 235 12.34 -9.51 23.55
N ASP A 236 11.91 -9.64 24.81
CA ASP A 236 11.60 -10.94 25.41
C ASP A 236 10.34 -11.60 24.82
N TYR A 237 9.41 -10.81 24.27
CA TYR A 237 8.17 -11.35 23.68
C TYR A 237 8.41 -11.97 22.30
N ILE A 238 9.26 -11.37 21.47
CA ILE A 238 9.53 -11.91 20.13
C ILE A 238 10.45 -13.14 20.21
N ASP A 239 11.43 -13.15 21.11
CA ASP A 239 12.36 -14.28 21.24
C ASP A 239 11.69 -15.57 21.76
N GLY A 240 10.44 -15.51 22.25
CA GLY A 240 9.66 -16.67 22.69
C GLY A 240 8.67 -17.24 21.67
N MET A 241 8.44 -16.59 20.52
CA MET A 241 7.43 -17.01 19.52
C MET A 241 8.00 -17.79 18.32
N PHE A 242 9.33 -17.83 18.17
CA PHE A 242 10.03 -18.45 17.04
C PHE A 242 11.14 -19.39 17.52
#